data_AF-A0A844BFX3-F1
#
_entry.id   AF-A0A844BFX3-F1
#
_cell.length_a   1.000
_cell.length_b   1.000
_cell.length_c   1.000
_cell.angle_alpha   90.00
_cell.angle_beta   90.00
_cell.angle_gamma   90.00
#
_symmetry.space_group_name_H-M   'P 1'
#
loop_
_entity.id
_entity.type
_entity.pdbx_description
1 polymer ?
#
loop_
_entity_poly.entity_id
_entity_poly.type
_entity_poly.pdbx_seq_one_letter_code
_entity_poly.pdbx_strand_id
1 'polypeptide(L)' 'MKRVHHGMNRADFDHIWIELVGEILHARRTGEVVYRHSLLDYSVRVNGRRKDTTRRLTAAGMALERLLNTPAANDDNF' A
#
# COMPACT_ATOMS: atom_id res chain seq x y z
N MET A 1 -16.00 0.09 2.23
CA MET A 1 -14.53 0.05 2.31
C MET A 1 -14.00 -0.23 0.90
N LYS A 2 -13.31 0.74 0.28
CA LYS A 2 -12.71 0.53 -1.04
C LYS A 2 -11.59 -0.51 -0.92
N ARG A 3 -11.46 -1.42 -1.89
CA ARG A 3 -10.43 -2.47 -1.91
C ARG A 3 -9.42 -2.21 -3.03
N VAL A 4 -8.17 -2.59 -2.78
CA VAL A 4 -7.08 -2.52 -3.75
C VAL A 4 -7.31 -3.54 -4.86
N HIS A 5 -7.27 -3.09 -6.11
CA HIS A 5 -7.44 -3.96 -7.29
C HIS A 5 -6.50 -3.58 -8.42
N HIS A 6 -6.31 -4.52 -9.36
CA HIS A 6 -5.47 -4.30 -10.54
C HIS A 6 -6.09 -3.24 -11.47
N GLY A 7 -5.28 -2.33 -12.00
CA GLY A 7 -5.75 -1.25 -12.88
C GLY A 7 -6.29 0.00 -12.17
N MET A 8 -6.29 0.01 -10.83
CA MET A 8 -6.56 1.18 -10.00
C MET A 8 -5.68 2.37 -10.40
N ASN A 9 -6.29 3.55 -10.51
CA ASN A 9 -5.53 4.78 -10.72
C ASN A 9 -4.81 5.19 -9.43
N ARG A 10 -3.80 6.05 -9.56
CA ARG A 10 -2.98 6.45 -8.43
C ARG A 10 -3.76 7.23 -7.36
N ALA A 11 -4.70 8.08 -7.75
CA ALA A 11 -5.46 8.89 -6.79
C ALA A 11 -6.32 8.01 -5.87
N ASP A 12 -6.99 7.01 -6.43
CA ASP A 12 -7.74 6.01 -5.66
C ASP A 12 -6.83 5.19 -4.74
N PHE A 13 -5.62 4.84 -5.21
CA PHE A 13 -4.65 4.14 -4.38
C PHE A 13 -4.18 5.00 -3.20
N ASP A 14 -3.85 6.26 -3.45
CA ASP A 14 -3.41 7.20 -2.41
C ASP A 14 -4.49 7.34 -1.32
N HIS A 15 -5.76 7.45 -1.74
CA HIS A 15 -6.89 7.48 -0.80
C HIS A 15 -6.96 6.22 0.06
N ILE A 16 -6.95 5.03 -0.54
CA ILE A 16 -7.00 3.77 0.20
C ILE A 16 -5.80 3.63 1.13
N TRP A 17 -4.60 4.00 0.67
CA TRP A 17 -3.38 3.92 1.46
C TRP A 17 -3.48 4.76 2.75
N ILE A 18 -4.02 5.97 2.65
CA ILE A 18 -4.28 6.83 3.80
C ILE A 18 -5.40 6.26 4.69
N GLU A 19 -6.48 5.74 4.12
CA GLU A 19 -7.56 5.08 4.89
C GLU A 19 -7.05 3.90 5.72
N LEU A 20 -6.04 3.19 5.20
CA LEU A 20 -5.38 2.09 5.91
C LEU A 20 -4.32 2.57 6.90
N VAL A 21 -4.23 3.87 7.20
CA VAL A 21 -3.22 4.47 8.11
C VAL A 21 -1.78 4.37 7.58
N GLY A 22 -1.64 4.30 6.25
CA GLY A 22 -0.36 4.42 5.58
C GLY A 22 0.13 5.86 5.46
N GLU A 23 1.44 6.03 5.30
CA GLU A 23 2.09 7.32 5.07
C GLU A 23 2.50 7.46 3.60
N ILE A 24 2.34 8.66 3.05
CA ILE A 24 2.77 9.02 1.69
C ILE A 24 3.77 10.18 1.79
N LEU A 25 5.00 9.94 1.33
CA LEU A 25 6.09 10.92 1.36
C LEU A 25 6.46 11.33 -0.06
N HIS A 26 6.44 12.63 -0.33
CA HIS A 26 6.77 13.20 -1.63
C HIS A 26 8.21 13.72 -1.63
N ALA A 27 9.08 13.14 -2.44
CA ALA A 27 10.44 13.62 -2.66
C ALA A 27 10.42 14.86 -3.58
N ARG A 28 10.63 16.05 -2.99
CA ARG A 28 10.52 17.33 -3.70
C ARG A 28 11.46 17.49 -4.91
N ARG A 29 12.62 16.80 -4.90
CA ARG A 29 13.67 16.97 -5.92
C ARG A 29 13.53 16.04 -7.12
N THR A 30 12.95 14.86 -6.93
CA THR A 30 12.88 13.81 -7.96
C THR A 30 11.46 13.53 -8.44
N GLY A 31 10.44 14.05 -7.75
CA GLY A 31 9.05 13.68 -8.01
C GLY A 31 8.71 12.24 -7.59
N GLU A 32 9.63 11.57 -6.89
CA GLU A 32 9.43 10.25 -6.34
C GLU A 32 8.43 10.31 -5.19
N VAL A 33 7.57 9.30 -5.11
CA VAL A 33 6.64 9.13 -4.01
C VAL A 33 6.91 7.81 -3.31
N VAL A 34 6.97 7.89 -1.98
CA VAL A 34 7.31 6.78 -1.11
C VAL A 34 6.10 6.49 -0.24
N TYR A 35 5.58 5.27 -0.36
CA TYR A 35 4.49 4.75 0.44
C TYR A 35 5.09 3.90 1.56
N ARG A 36 4.72 4.22 2.80
CA ARG A 36 5.15 3.49 4.00
C ARG A 36 3.92 3.05 4.79
N HIS A 37 4.07 1.95 5.50
CA HIS A 37 3.07 1.46 6.41
C HIS A 37 3.77 0.72 7.54
N SER A 38 3.32 0.88 8.79
CA SER A 38 3.94 0.25 9.97
C SER A 38 3.93 -1.27 9.93
N LEU A 39 2.88 -1.86 9.34
CA LEU A 39 2.74 -3.30 9.13
C LEU A 39 3.56 -3.89 7.97
N LEU A 40 4.26 -3.06 7.17
CA LEU A 40 5.09 -3.54 6.07
C LEU A 40 6.57 -3.31 6.40
N ASP A 41 7.38 -4.35 6.26
CA ASP A 41 8.84 -4.27 6.46
C ASP A 41 9.57 -3.48 5.35
N TYR A 42 8.84 -3.01 4.34
CA TYR A 42 9.39 -2.30 3.19
C TYR A 42 8.55 -1.09 2.80
N SER A 43 9.21 -0.10 2.20
CA SER A 43 8.56 1.07 1.60
C SER A 43 8.43 0.89 0.09
N VAL A 44 7.28 1.23 -0.50
CA VAL A 44 7.11 1.25 -1.96
C VAL A 44 7.54 2.60 -2.51
N ARG A 45 8.54 2.59 -3.38
CA ARG A 45 9.08 3.79 -4.04
C ARG A 45 8.65 3.84 -5.50
N VAL A 46 8.16 5.01 -5.91
CA VAL A 46 7.51 5.20 -7.19
C VAL A 46 8.01 6.47 -7.85
N ASN A 47 8.67 6.36 -8.99
CA ASN A 47 9.26 7.49 -9.69
C ASN A 47 8.66 7.61 -11.10
N GLY A 48 7.42 8.11 -11.20
CA GLY A 48 6.72 8.55 -12.43
C GLY A 48 6.50 7.54 -13.57
N ARG A 49 7.28 6.46 -13.66
CA ARG A 49 7.24 5.43 -14.71
C ARG A 49 6.05 4.51 -14.45
N ARG A 50 4.94 4.81 -15.12
CA ARG A 50 3.60 4.24 -14.89
C ARG A 50 3.53 2.71 -14.83
N LYS A 51 4.28 1.98 -15.67
CA LYS A 51 4.07 0.53 -15.84
C LYS A 51 4.47 -0.29 -14.61
N ASP A 52 5.60 0.01 -13.99
CA ASP A 52 6.05 -0.68 -12.76
C ASP A 52 5.38 -0.16 -11.50
N THR A 53 4.92 1.09 -11.56
CA THR A 53 4.24 1.81 -10.48
C THR A 53 2.97 1.07 -10.05
N THR A 54 2.07 0.79 -11.00
CA THR A 54 0.77 0.16 -10.68
C THR A 54 0.96 -1.21 -10.04
N ARG A 55 1.85 -2.05 -10.60
CA ARG A 55 2.09 -3.41 -10.08
C ARG A 55 2.61 -3.39 -8.63
N ARG A 56 3.57 -2.50 -8.33
CA ARG A 56 4.17 -2.40 -6.99
C ARG A 56 3.17 -1.90 -5.95
N LEU A 57 2.36 -0.89 -6.30
CA LEU A 57 1.34 -0.34 -5.42
C LEU A 57 0.25 -1.37 -5.13
N THR A 58 -0.29 -2.01 -6.17
CA THR A 58 -1.30 -3.07 -6.00
C THR A 58 -0.78 -4.21 -5.12
N ALA A 59 0.46 -4.66 -5.33
CA ALA A 59 1.04 -5.72 -4.51
C ALA A 59 1.17 -5.34 -3.02
N ALA A 60 1.64 -4.12 -2.72
CA ALA A 60 1.75 -3.66 -1.35
C ALA A 60 0.40 -3.44 -0.68
N GLY A 61 -0.57 -2.88 -1.41
CA GLY A 61 -1.94 -2.71 -0.92
C GLY A 61 -2.62 -4.05 -0.62
N MET A 62 -2.48 -5.05 -1.50
CA MET A 62 -2.99 -6.40 -1.25
C MET A 62 -2.29 -7.08 -0.07
N ALA A 63 -0.97 -6.91 0.08
CA ALA A 63 -0.23 -7.46 1.22
C ALA A 63 -0.73 -6.84 2.54
N LEU A 64 -0.94 -5.53 2.56
CA LEU A 64 -1.48 -4.82 3.71
C LEU A 64 -2.91 -5.25 4.04
N GLU A 65 -3.80 -5.33 3.04
CA GLU A 65 -5.15 -5.86 3.23
C GLU A 65 -5.12 -7.28 3.81
N ARG A 66 -4.21 -8.14 3.33
CA ARG A 66 -4.05 -9.48 3.88
C ARG A 66 -3.62 -9.43 5.34
N LEU A 67 -2.66 -8.59 5.71
CA LEU A 67 -2.21 -8.46 7.11
C LEU A 67 -3.32 -7.95 8.03
N LEU A 68 -4.10 -6.96 7.57
CA LEU A 68 -5.22 -6.39 8.34
C LEU A 68 -6.42 -7.31 8.45
N ASN A 69 -6.67 -8.15 7.44
CA ASN A 69 -7.78 -9.10 7.43
C ASN A 69 -7.35 -10.52 7.81
N THR A 70 -6.08 -10.75 8.17
CA THR A 70 -5.67 -12.03 8.74
C THR A 70 -6.33 -12.10 10.11
N PRO A 71 -7.30 -12.99 10.33
CA PRO A 71 -7.82 -13.21 11.67
C PRO A 71 -6.62 -13.58 12.54
N ALA A 72 -6.52 -13.03 13.74
CA ALA A 72 -5.54 -13.46 14.72
C ALA A 72 -5.70 -14.98 14.89
N ALA A 73 -4.91 -15.76 14.15
CA ALA A 73 -4.85 -17.20 14.27
C ALA A 73 -4.00 -17.48 15.50
N ASN A 74 -4.53 -17.15 16.68
CA ASN A 74 -3.99 -17.40 18.00
C ASN A 74 -5.06 -16.95 19.01
N ASP A 75 -6.09 -17.76 19.21
CA ASP A 75 -6.86 -17.85 20.45
C ASP A 75 -7.84 -19.02 20.25
N ASP A 76 -7.33 -20.25 20.33
CA ASP A 76 -8.09 -21.47 20.65
C ASP A 76 -7.11 -22.66 20.65
N ASN A 77 -6.32 -22.76 21.72
CA ASN A 77 -5.69 -24.01 22.15
C ASN A 77 -5.36 -23.86 23.65
N PHE A 78 -6.38 -23.95 24.50
CA PHE A 78 -6.27 -24.27 25.92
C PHE A 78 -7.37 -25.27 26.28
#